data_AF-A0ABD6AT05-F1
#
_entry.id   AF-A0ABD6AT05-F1
#
_cell.length_a   1.000
_cell.length_b   1.000
_cell.length_c   1.000
_cell.angle_alpha   90.00
_cell.angle_beta   90.00
_cell.angle_gamma   90.00
#
_symmetry.space_group_name_H-M   'P 1'
#
loop_
_entity.id
_entity.type
_entity.pdbx_description
1 polymer ?
#
loop_
_entity_poly.entity_id
_entity_poly.type
_entity_poly.pdbx_seq_one_letter_code
_entity_poly.pdbx_strand_id
1 'polypeptide(L)' 'MDAPRRPNWEYMTIEPPKGLTKRETIDPTDRLNGLGAEGWELTATIDYDKGGTKLLVLKRPVYDE' A
#
# COMPACT_ATOMS: atom_id res chain seq x y z
N MET A 1 8.07 9.61 33.24
CA MET A 1 7.16 9.59 32.08
C MET A 1 7.90 8.87 30.98
N ASP A 2 7.55 7.61 30.72
CA ASP A 2 8.03 6.90 29.53
C ASP A 2 7.57 7.67 28.30
N ALA A 3 8.51 8.11 27.47
CA ALA A 3 8.17 8.65 26.16
C ALA A 3 7.44 7.54 25.37
N PRO A 4 6.35 7.85 24.65
CA PRO A 4 5.64 6.83 23.88
C PRO A 4 6.65 6.22 22.90
N ARG A 5 6.84 4.89 22.99
CA ARG A 5 7.64 4.14 22.01
C ARG A 5 7.04 4.45 20.64
N ARG A 6 7.83 5.08 19.77
CA ARG A 6 7.42 5.30 18.39
C ARG A 6 7.42 3.92 17.72
N PRO A 7 6.31 3.50 17.09
CA PRO A 7 6.32 2.26 16.33
C PRO A 7 7.36 2.38 15.21
N ASN A 8 8.04 1.27 14.94
CA ASN A 8 8.74 1.10 13.68
C ASN A 8 7.70 0.94 12.56
N TRP A 9 8.09 1.15 11.32
CA TRP A 9 7.18 1.06 10.17
C TRP A 9 7.66 0.02 9.19
N GLU A 10 6.75 -0.86 8.79
CA GLU A 10 6.95 -1.77 7.68
C GLU A 10 6.27 -1.19 6.43
N TYR A 11 6.95 -1.27 5.29
CA TYR A 11 6.46 -0.74 4.01
C TYR A 11 6.41 -1.84 2.95
N MET A 12 5.36 -1.82 2.13
CA MET A 12 5.19 -2.73 1.01
C MET A 12 4.63 -1.98 -0.20
N THR A 13 4.96 -2.45 -1.40
CA THR A 13 4.34 -1.98 -2.64
C THR A 13 3.52 -3.08 -3.29
N ILE A 14 2.35 -2.72 -3.83
CA ILE A 14 1.56 -3.61 -4.68
C ILE A 14 1.35 -2.97 -6.05
N GLU A 15 1.44 -3.76 -7.09
CA GLU A 15 1.02 -3.33 -8.43
C GLU A 15 -0.49 -3.49 -8.56
N PRO A 16 -1.24 -2.45 -8.96
CA PRO A 16 -2.66 -2.58 -9.27
C PRO A 16 -2.85 -3.64 -10.36
N PRO A 17 -3.84 -4.54 -10.22
CA PRO A 17 -4.12 -5.54 -11.23
C PRO A 17 -4.44 -4.85 -12.58
N LYS A 18 -3.72 -5.26 -13.63
CA LYS A 18 -3.94 -4.77 -15.00
C LYS A 18 -4.90 -5.71 -15.70
N GLY A 19 -5.97 -5.17 -16.27
CA GLY A 19 -6.86 -5.91 -17.16
C GLY A 19 -6.13 -6.44 -18.40
N LEU A 20 -6.75 -7.41 -19.08
CA LEU A 20 -6.23 -8.12 -20.27
C LEU A 20 -5.71 -7.18 -21.38
N THR A 21 -6.22 -5.95 -21.45
CA THR A 21 -5.85 -4.94 -22.47
C THR A 21 -4.76 -3.96 -22.01
N LYS A 22 -4.16 -4.11 -20.82
CA LYS A 22 -3.21 -3.15 -20.19
C LYS A 22 -3.76 -1.71 -20.07
N ARG A 23 -5.04 -1.46 -20.37
CA ARG A 23 -5.70 -0.14 -20.38
C ARG A 23 -6.77 0.03 -19.32
N GLU A 24 -7.17 -1.06 -18.66
CA GLU A 24 -8.14 -1.04 -17.57
C GLU A 24 -7.41 -1.43 -16.29
N THR A 25 -7.33 -0.50 -15.35
CA THR A 25 -7.00 -0.84 -13.96
C THR A 25 -8.20 -1.59 -13.40
N ILE A 26 -8.02 -2.85 -13.03
CA ILE A 26 -9.04 -3.57 -12.27
C ILE A 26 -9.06 -2.92 -10.88
N ASP A 27 -10.25 -2.58 -10.39
CA ASP A 27 -10.42 -1.96 -9.08
C ASP A 27 -9.74 -2.82 -7.98
N PRO A 28 -8.70 -2.30 -7.29
CA PRO A 28 -7.96 -3.05 -6.28
C PRO A 28 -8.67 -3.08 -4.91
N THR A 29 -9.90 -2.57 -4.79
CA THR A 29 -10.63 -2.41 -3.52
C THR A 29 -10.63 -3.68 -2.66
N ASP A 30 -10.96 -4.85 -3.20
CA ASP A 30 -11.00 -6.10 -2.41
C ASP A 30 -9.64 -6.46 -1.82
N ARG A 31 -8.56 -6.27 -2.60
CA ARG A 31 -7.19 -6.52 -2.14
C ARG A 31 -6.77 -5.51 -1.08
N LEU A 32 -7.12 -4.24 -1.26
CA LEU A 32 -6.85 -3.19 -0.28
C LEU A 32 -7.62 -3.41 1.02
N ASN A 33 -8.86 -3.89 0.96
CA ASN A 33 -9.65 -4.24 2.13
C ASN A 33 -9.02 -5.41 2.90
N GLY A 34 -8.55 -6.44 2.21
CA GLY A 34 -7.80 -7.55 2.83
C GLY A 34 -6.54 -7.06 3.56
N LEU A 35 -5.73 -6.24 2.89
CA LEU A 35 -4.54 -5.64 3.48
C LEU A 35 -4.88 -4.72 4.66
N GLY A 36 -5.98 -3.97 4.56
CA GLY A 36 -6.49 -3.13 5.65
C GLY A 36 -6.87 -3.94 6.89
N ALA A 37 -7.46 -5.12 6.71
CA ALA A 37 -7.76 -6.04 7.81
C ALA A 37 -6.49 -6.58 8.49
N GLU A 38 -5.36 -6.66 7.76
CA GLU A 38 -4.05 -7.03 8.29
C GLU A 38 -3.26 -5.84 8.91
N GLY A 39 -3.87 -4.65 8.93
CA GLY A 39 -3.29 -3.43 9.52
C GLY A 39 -2.47 -2.57 8.55
N TRP A 40 -2.53 -2.84 7.25
CA TRP A 40 -1.87 -2.01 6.24
C TRP A 40 -2.71 -0.79 5.86
N GLU A 41 -2.05 0.36 5.74
CA GLU A 41 -2.62 1.63 5.33
C GLU A 41 -2.02 2.07 3.99
N LEU A 42 -2.86 2.42 3.01
CA LEU A 42 -2.43 3.04 1.76
C LEU A 42 -1.89 4.45 2.05
N THR A 43 -0.62 4.70 1.72
CA THR A 43 0.05 5.97 2.06
C THR A 43 0.45 6.81 0.86
N ALA A 44 0.72 6.19 -0.30
CA ALA A 44 1.17 6.91 -1.49
C ALA A 44 0.97 6.09 -2.76
N THR A 45 1.07 6.76 -3.90
CA THR A 45 1.17 6.13 -5.23
C THR A 45 2.53 6.47 -5.85
N ILE A 46 3.08 5.54 -6.63
CA ILE A 46 4.27 5.80 -7.46
C ILE A 46 3.86 5.75 -8.92
N ASP A 47 4.05 6.88 -9.59
CA ASP A 47 3.75 7.11 -10.98
C ASP A 47 5.05 7.22 -11.79
N TYR A 48 5.07 6.66 -13.01
CA TYR A 48 6.14 6.95 -13.96
C TYR A 48 5.82 8.22 -14.74
N ASP A 49 6.84 8.99 -15.14
CA ASP A 49 6.77 10.23 -15.94
C ASP A 49 5.88 10.19 -17.21
N LYS A 50 5.41 9.03 -17.63
CA LYS A 50 4.58 8.84 -18.84
C LYS A 50 3.13 8.43 -18.59
N GLY A 51 2.60 8.64 -17.38
CA GLY A 51 1.16 8.65 -17.13
C GLY A 51 0.54 7.31 -16.76
N GLY A 52 1.09 6.64 -15.76
CA GLY A 52 0.43 5.48 -15.17
C GLY A 52 0.92 5.19 -13.75
N THR A 53 -0.02 5.13 -12.81
CA THR A 53 0.22 4.61 -11.47
C THR A 53 0.58 3.14 -11.57
N LYS A 54 1.79 2.78 -11.14
CA LYS A 54 2.23 1.39 -11.17
C LYS A 54 2.29 0.76 -9.81
N LEU A 55 2.47 1.53 -8.75
CA LEU A 55 2.58 0.96 -7.41
C LEU A 55 1.74 1.77 -6.42
N LEU A 56 1.04 1.03 -5.57
CA LEU A 56 0.43 1.54 -4.36
C LEU A 56 1.38 1.21 -3.21
N VAL A 57 1.78 2.23 -2.45
CA VAL A 57 2.63 2.09 -1.28
C VAL A 57 1.73 1.95 -0.06
N LEU A 58 1.93 0.88 0.70
CA LEU A 58 1.27 0.65 1.98
C LEU A 58 2.28 0.66 3.12
N LYS A 59 1.82 1.04 4.31
CA LYS A 59 2.61 0.98 5.55
C LYS A 59 1.79 0.34 6.67
N ARG A 60 2.46 -0.28 7.64
CA ARG A 60 1.84 -0.68 8.91
C ARG A 60 2.79 -0.43 10.09
N PRO A 61 2.28 -0.13 11.29
CA PRO A 61 3.12 -0.04 12.48
C PRO A 61 3.58 -1.45 12.89
N VAL A 62 4.86 -1.57 13.22
CA VAL A 62 5.46 -2.73 13.88
C VAL A 62 5.97 -2.30 15.24
N TYR A 63 5.65 -3.10 16.25
CA TYR A 63 6.04 -2.88 17.62
C TYR A 63 7.07 -3.96 17.96
N ASP A 64 8.29 -3.55 18.31
CA ASP A 64 9.25 -4.48 18.92
C ASP A 64 8.69 -4.95 20.26
N GLU A 65 8.78 -6.26 20.50
CA GLU A 65 8.32 -6.94 21.73
C GLU A 65 9.12 -6.49 22.97
#